data_AF-A0A0F8HVG1-F1
#
_entry.id   AF-A0A0F8HVG1-F1
#
_cell.length_a   1.000
_cell.length_b   1.000
_cell.length_c   1.000
_cell.angle_alpha   90.00
_cell.angle_beta   90.00
_cell.angle_gamma   90.00
#
_symmetry.space_group_name_H-M   'P 1'
#
loop_
_entity.id
_entity.type
_entity.pdbx_description
1 polymer ?
#
loop_
_entity_poly.entity_id
_entity_poly.type
_entity_poly.pdbx_seq_one_letter_code
_entity_poly.pdbx_strand_id
1 'polypeptide(L)'
;MHFFQKQFSKKKFEDELVRYKKQEHQSSIFDTYMGFTIIKPITRNISCGFEEIDGIASHKLAEKLIGRTIVKTYDEQVKSSSEKRRFLTISNDINIFGVKLSIQSLPFQTQDIAVGACASTSLWITLQALKGFFDLNSLSLYEITKRSNEYVEEYRNFPSNGLTFRQVLTFLKSVGLDYDIINLDALTNNTHDQYSDSTDLKNLILTTVKAFLKYANIPIIVFYKDFGPEDEFNDYIINLKTEEANKLKTEEELSKKNDNYGLHTAVISGYKYDKNENVTELYVHDDSLGPYCRIEVEEPFTFWKLKSKSSTLVLKPMFMVIPLYSKIRLQYNIVYDSFLHQSAILPPGTNFSQKGKWNVYFTTVQKYKADIINQSQHPENVVEILTKPMPRFLWILRYCGNNGGPLFDRLYDGTAIEFSVFETVLYI
;
A
#
# COMPACT_ATOMS: atom_id res chain seq x y z
N MET A 1 -5.41 7.95 -23.34
CA MET A 1 -6.79 8.41 -23.04
C MET A 1 -6.72 9.33 -21.84
N HIS A 2 -7.35 10.50 -21.90
CA HIS A 2 -7.34 11.53 -20.84
C HIS A 2 -8.73 11.65 -20.21
N PHE A 3 -8.77 11.95 -18.92
CA PHE A 3 -9.99 12.04 -18.12
C PHE A 3 -10.17 13.45 -17.58
N PHE A 4 -11.40 13.95 -17.65
CA PHE A 4 -11.80 15.24 -17.10
C PHE A 4 -13.10 15.07 -16.31
N GLN A 5 -13.25 15.86 -15.25
CA GLN A 5 -14.43 15.82 -14.39
C GLN A 5 -15.68 16.36 -15.09
N LYS A 6 -15.50 17.30 -16.03
CA LYS A 6 -16.60 17.90 -16.80
C LYS A 6 -16.51 17.50 -18.27
N GLN A 7 -17.68 17.30 -18.89
CA GLN A 7 -17.77 17.09 -20.32
C GLN A 7 -17.59 18.42 -21.07
N PHE A 8 -16.97 18.37 -22.24
CA PHE A 8 -16.80 19.51 -23.14
C PHE A 8 -16.81 19.06 -24.60
N SER A 9 -17.10 19.99 -25.51
CA SER A 9 -17.04 19.76 -26.95
C SER A 9 -15.61 19.92 -27.47
N LYS A 10 -15.32 19.31 -28.63
CA LYS A 10 -14.05 19.49 -29.33
C LYS A 10 -13.72 20.98 -29.57
N LYS A 11 -14.72 21.76 -30.00
CA LYS A 11 -14.57 23.20 -30.22
C LYS A 11 -14.14 23.94 -28.95
N LYS A 12 -14.79 23.65 -27.81
CA LYS A 12 -14.41 24.25 -26.52
C LYS A 12 -12.98 23.89 -26.12
N PHE A 13 -12.53 22.67 -26.40
CA PHE A 13 -11.15 22.26 -26.16
C PHE A 13 -10.15 23.05 -27.01
N GLU A 14 -10.43 23.20 -28.30
CA GLU A 14 -9.60 23.98 -29.22
C GLU A 14 -9.53 25.46 -28.83
N ASP A 15 -10.67 26.06 -28.47
CA ASP A 15 -10.74 27.45 -27.99
C ASP A 15 -9.88 27.66 -26.73
N GLU A 16 -9.92 26.71 -25.79
CA GLU A 16 -9.13 26.75 -24.55
C GLU A 16 -7.62 26.57 -24.80
N LEU A 17 -7.22 25.75 -25.79
CA LEU A 17 -5.81 25.68 -26.20
C LEU A 17 -5.30 27.02 -26.75
N VAL A 18 -6.13 27.72 -27.53
CA VAL A 18 -5.79 29.06 -28.06
C VAL A 18 -5.69 30.09 -26.93
N ARG A 19 -6.60 30.06 -25.95
CA ARG A 19 -6.56 30.92 -24.76
C ARG A 19 -5.33 30.67 -23.90
N TYR A 20 -5.01 29.40 -23.66
CA TYR A 20 -3.81 29.02 -22.91
C TYR A 20 -2.54 29.57 -23.55
N LYS A 21 -2.43 29.49 -24.89
CA LYS A 21 -1.33 30.12 -25.64
C LYS A 21 -1.24 31.64 -25.42
N LYS A 22 -2.37 32.32 -25.23
CA LYS A 22 -2.46 33.76 -24.96
C LYS A 22 -2.28 34.15 -23.49
N GLN A 23 -2.04 33.18 -22.59
CA GLN A 23 -1.94 33.41 -21.14
C GLN A 23 -3.19 34.02 -20.50
N GLU A 24 -4.36 33.72 -21.07
CA GLU A 24 -5.64 34.17 -20.52
C GLU A 24 -6.08 33.23 -19.38
N HIS A 25 -5.87 33.66 -18.13
CA HIS A 25 -6.10 32.86 -16.91
C HIS A 25 -7.54 32.92 -16.37
N GLN A 26 -8.55 32.63 -17.19
CA GLN A 26 -9.91 32.36 -16.69
C GLN A 26 -10.15 30.85 -16.55
N SER A 27 -11.15 30.48 -15.75
CA SER A 27 -11.49 29.09 -15.40
C SER A 27 -11.39 28.16 -16.61
N SER A 28 -10.37 27.30 -16.62
CA SER A 28 -10.04 26.51 -17.80
C SER A 28 -10.58 25.09 -17.67
N ILE A 29 -10.81 24.43 -18.80
CA ILE A 29 -11.12 23.00 -18.80
C ILE A 29 -10.02 22.17 -18.14
N PHE A 30 -8.78 22.65 -18.16
CA PHE A 30 -7.64 21.98 -17.55
C PHE A 30 -7.73 21.92 -16.02
N ASP A 31 -8.47 22.83 -15.38
CA ASP A 31 -8.74 22.79 -13.93
C ASP A 31 -9.60 21.58 -13.53
N THR A 32 -10.29 20.98 -14.51
CA THR A 32 -11.11 19.78 -14.32
C THR A 32 -10.37 18.49 -14.68
N TYR A 33 -9.08 18.56 -14.99
CA TYR A 33 -8.30 17.41 -15.41
C TYR A 33 -8.13 16.40 -14.27
N MET A 34 -8.50 15.15 -14.54
CA MET A 34 -8.52 14.06 -13.55
C MET A 34 -7.36 13.07 -13.74
N GLY A 35 -6.74 13.04 -14.92
CA GLY A 35 -5.63 12.12 -15.20
C GLY A 35 -5.69 11.48 -16.57
N PHE A 36 -4.91 10.41 -16.75
CA PHE A 36 -4.84 9.67 -18.00
C PHE A 36 -4.53 8.20 -17.77
N THR A 37 -4.80 7.42 -18.81
CA THR A 37 -4.30 6.05 -18.96
C THR A 37 -3.73 5.88 -20.35
N ILE A 38 -2.58 5.19 -20.45
CA ILE A 38 -2.01 4.79 -21.73
C ILE A 38 -2.76 3.54 -22.20
N ILE A 39 -3.35 3.61 -23.39
CA ILE A 39 -3.94 2.45 -24.05
C ILE A 39 -2.92 1.97 -25.08
N LYS A 40 -2.34 0.80 -24.85
CA LYS A 40 -1.42 0.21 -25.83
C LYS A 40 -2.22 -0.31 -27.03
N PRO A 41 -1.69 -0.21 -28.26
CA PRO A 41 -2.36 -0.70 -29.46
C PRO A 41 -2.36 -2.23 -29.58
N ILE A 42 -1.81 -2.93 -28.59
CA ILE A 42 -1.71 -4.39 -28.54
C ILE A 42 -2.91 -4.95 -27.79
N THR A 43 -3.55 -5.96 -28.38
CA THR A 43 -4.66 -6.69 -27.78
C THR A 43 -4.19 -8.01 -27.18
N ARG A 44 -4.63 -8.34 -25.97
CA ARG A 44 -4.47 -9.69 -25.39
C ARG A 44 -5.49 -10.64 -26.02
N ASN A 45 -5.02 -11.81 -26.46
CA ASN A 45 -5.89 -12.99 -26.53
C ASN A 45 -5.90 -13.60 -25.13
N ILE A 46 -7.05 -13.56 -24.45
CA ILE A 46 -7.22 -14.26 -23.17
C ILE A 46 -7.35 -15.74 -23.51
N SER A 47 -6.26 -16.49 -23.39
CA SER A 47 -6.29 -17.95 -23.29
C SER A 47 -5.76 -18.31 -21.91
N CYS A 48 -6.60 -18.18 -20.89
CA CYS A 48 -6.34 -18.76 -19.58
C CYS A 48 -6.74 -20.24 -19.65
N GLY A 49 -5.74 -21.12 -19.90
CA GLY A 49 -5.62 -22.44 -19.29
C GLY A 49 -6.82 -23.41 -19.19
N PHE A 50 -7.73 -23.46 -20.16
CA PHE A 50 -8.59 -24.64 -20.33
C PHE A 50 -8.42 -25.16 -21.75
N GLU A 51 -8.07 -26.45 -21.88
CA GLU A 51 -8.07 -27.16 -23.15
C GLU A 51 -9.44 -27.00 -23.82
N GLU A 52 -9.43 -26.79 -25.13
CA GLU A 52 -10.62 -26.77 -25.97
C GLU A 52 -11.37 -28.10 -25.83
N ILE A 53 -12.39 -28.13 -24.97
CA ILE A 53 -13.45 -29.12 -25.05
C ILE A 53 -14.60 -28.46 -25.80
N ASP A 54 -14.84 -28.98 -27.01
CA ASP A 54 -16.02 -28.81 -27.84
C ASP A 54 -16.34 -27.40 -28.36
N GLY A 55 -15.67 -27.03 -29.45
CA GLY A 55 -16.32 -26.55 -30.69
C GLY A 55 -17.18 -25.28 -30.68
N ILE A 56 -17.29 -24.55 -29.56
CA ILE A 56 -18.07 -23.31 -29.48
C ILE A 56 -17.09 -22.15 -29.38
N ALA A 57 -16.84 -21.50 -30.52
CA ALA A 57 -16.08 -20.26 -30.61
C ALA A 57 -16.81 -19.15 -29.85
N SER A 58 -16.53 -19.00 -28.56
CA SER A 58 -16.87 -17.80 -27.82
C SER A 58 -16.03 -16.65 -28.39
N HIS A 59 -16.71 -15.55 -28.77
CA HIS A 59 -16.07 -14.33 -29.24
C HIS A 59 -15.06 -13.82 -28.19
N LYS A 60 -13.78 -14.17 -28.35
CA LYS A 60 -12.67 -13.65 -27.53
C LYS A 60 -12.60 -12.15 -27.70
N LEU A 61 -13.00 -11.40 -26.66
CA LEU A 61 -12.86 -9.95 -26.65
C LEU A 61 -11.37 -9.62 -26.51
N ALA A 62 -10.82 -8.98 -27.54
CA ALA A 62 -9.43 -8.58 -27.58
C ALA A 62 -9.24 -7.37 -26.63
N GLU A 63 -8.85 -7.62 -25.37
CA GLU A 63 -8.68 -6.55 -24.39
C GLU A 63 -7.41 -5.74 -24.68
N LYS A 64 -7.54 -4.41 -24.75
CA LYS A 64 -6.40 -3.51 -24.93
C LYS A 64 -5.60 -3.44 -23.65
N LEU A 65 -4.27 -3.59 -23.76
CA LEU A 65 -3.40 -3.51 -22.59
C LEU A 65 -3.31 -2.09 -22.04
N ILE A 66 -3.50 -1.95 -20.73
CA ILE A 66 -3.41 -0.67 -20.01
C ILE A 66 -1.97 -0.44 -19.56
N GLY A 67 -1.37 0.63 -20.04
CA GLY A 67 -0.04 1.09 -19.63
C GLY A 67 -0.10 1.96 -18.37
N ARG A 68 0.93 2.80 -18.22
CA ARG A 68 1.00 3.78 -17.14
C ARG A 68 -0.28 4.61 -17.07
N THR A 69 -0.83 4.66 -15.87
CA THR A 69 -2.08 5.30 -15.52
C THR A 69 -1.83 6.19 -14.32
N ILE A 70 -2.27 7.44 -14.41
CA ILE A 70 -2.20 8.41 -13.32
C ILE A 70 -3.57 9.03 -13.24
N VAL A 71 -4.28 8.78 -12.14
CA VAL A 71 -5.65 9.28 -11.93
C VAL A 71 -5.72 9.88 -10.54
N LYS A 72 -6.39 11.03 -10.41
CA LYS A 72 -6.61 11.71 -9.14
C LYS A 72 -7.28 10.77 -8.14
N THR A 73 -6.83 10.83 -6.89
CA THR A 73 -7.38 10.02 -5.80
C THR A 73 -8.82 10.42 -5.49
N TYR A 74 -9.48 9.62 -4.65
CA TYR A 74 -10.69 10.07 -3.98
C TYR A 74 -10.39 11.31 -3.12
N ASP A 75 -11.41 12.14 -2.90
CA ASP A 75 -11.32 13.30 -2.01
C ASP A 75 -10.92 12.86 -0.59
N GLU A 76 -10.06 13.66 0.04
CA GLU A 76 -9.61 13.42 1.42
C GLU A 76 -10.77 13.43 2.41
N GLN A 77 -11.69 14.40 2.29
CA GLN A 77 -12.90 14.42 3.10
C GLN A 77 -13.98 13.55 2.48
N VAL A 78 -14.52 12.61 3.25
CA VAL A 78 -15.66 11.80 2.80
C VAL A 78 -16.92 12.66 2.86
N LYS A 79 -17.61 12.82 1.73
CA LYS A 79 -18.88 13.56 1.69
C LYS A 79 -19.88 12.95 2.67
N SER A 80 -20.47 13.79 3.52
CA SER A 80 -21.49 13.39 4.50
C SER A 80 -21.00 12.45 5.61
N SER A 81 -19.69 12.37 5.87
CA SER A 81 -19.10 11.60 6.97
C SER A 81 -17.98 12.40 7.65
N SER A 82 -17.70 12.10 8.91
CA SER A 82 -16.52 12.64 9.63
C SER A 82 -15.21 11.90 9.28
N GLU A 83 -15.30 10.85 8.46
CA GLU A 83 -14.16 10.07 8.02
C GLU A 83 -13.29 10.83 7.02
N LYS A 84 -11.99 10.49 7.02
CA LYS A 84 -10.99 11.04 6.12
C LYS A 84 -10.24 9.93 5.41
N ARG A 85 -9.70 10.22 4.22
CA ARG A 85 -8.87 9.31 3.43
C ARG A 85 -7.46 9.85 3.33
N ARG A 86 -6.48 8.96 3.45
CA ARG A 86 -5.08 9.25 3.16
C ARG A 86 -4.60 8.36 2.04
N PHE A 87 -3.98 8.96 1.04
CA PHE A 87 -3.34 8.26 -0.07
C PHE A 87 -1.87 8.61 -0.14
N LEU A 88 -1.06 7.61 -0.47
CA LEU A 88 0.28 7.83 -0.98
C LEU A 88 0.15 8.47 -2.35
N THR A 89 0.78 9.63 -2.51
CA THR A 89 0.77 10.40 -3.75
C THR A 89 2.18 10.91 -4.04
N ILE A 90 2.50 11.00 -5.32
CA ILE A 90 3.69 11.69 -5.82
C ILE A 90 3.25 12.72 -6.85
N SER A 91 4.05 13.76 -7.04
CA SER A 91 3.81 14.74 -8.08
C SER A 91 4.15 14.12 -9.44
N ASN A 92 3.20 14.16 -10.37
CA ASN A 92 3.40 13.70 -11.74
C ASN A 92 3.15 14.85 -12.71
N ASP A 93 4.18 15.25 -13.43
CA ASP A 93 4.08 16.24 -14.49
C ASP A 93 3.54 15.59 -15.77
N ILE A 94 2.60 16.28 -16.39
CA ILE A 94 1.84 15.82 -17.55
C ILE A 94 1.82 16.93 -18.59
N ASN A 95 1.95 16.52 -19.86
CA ASN A 95 1.79 17.42 -20.98
C ASN A 95 0.57 17.01 -21.82
N ILE A 96 -0.32 17.96 -22.10
CA ILE A 96 -1.45 17.78 -23.01
C ILE A 96 -1.33 18.84 -24.10
N PHE A 97 -0.91 18.46 -25.30
CA PHE A 97 -0.73 19.38 -26.44
C PHE A 97 0.08 20.64 -26.11
N GLY A 98 1.13 20.52 -25.29
CA GLY A 98 1.97 21.64 -24.84
C GLY A 98 1.55 22.26 -23.50
N VAL A 99 0.32 22.01 -23.03
CA VAL A 99 -0.17 22.47 -21.73
C VAL A 99 0.48 21.65 -20.62
N LYS A 100 1.20 22.31 -19.72
CA LYS A 100 1.83 21.69 -18.54
C LYS A 100 0.81 21.59 -17.41
N LEU A 101 0.59 20.38 -16.92
CA LEU A 101 -0.28 20.05 -15.80
C LEU A 101 0.49 19.20 -14.79
N SER A 102 0.04 19.18 -13.54
CA SER A 102 0.59 18.29 -12.51
C SER A 102 -0.54 17.63 -11.72
N ILE A 103 -0.40 16.33 -11.45
CA ILE A 103 -1.34 15.55 -10.64
C ILE A 103 -0.60 14.89 -9.49
N GLN A 104 -1.15 15.05 -8.28
CA GLN A 104 -0.74 14.29 -7.09
C GLN A 104 -1.47 12.94 -7.10
N SER A 105 -0.74 11.88 -7.40
CA SER A 105 -1.28 10.50 -7.45
C SER A 105 -0.15 9.50 -7.49
N LEU A 106 -0.39 8.28 -7.04
CA LEU A 106 0.56 7.17 -7.22
C LEU A 106 0.35 6.59 -8.61
N PRO A 107 1.39 6.48 -9.45
CA PRO A 107 1.26 5.80 -10.73
C PRO A 107 0.79 4.35 -10.57
N PHE A 108 0.00 3.92 -11.54
CA PHE A 108 -0.49 2.56 -11.68
C PHE A 108 -0.17 2.03 -13.08
N GLN A 109 -0.07 0.72 -13.23
CA GLN A 109 0.01 0.06 -14.53
C GLN A 109 -0.54 -1.36 -14.39
N THR A 110 -1.17 -1.91 -15.44
CA THR A 110 -1.57 -3.34 -15.43
C THR A 110 -0.40 -4.22 -15.86
N GLN A 111 -0.39 -5.49 -15.41
CA GLN A 111 0.62 -6.45 -15.83
C GLN A 111 0.64 -6.65 -17.35
N ASP A 112 1.85 -6.80 -17.87
CA ASP A 112 2.14 -7.18 -19.25
C ASP A 112 2.84 -8.53 -19.20
N ILE A 113 2.09 -9.63 -19.31
CA ILE A 113 2.60 -11.01 -19.10
C ILE A 113 3.81 -11.31 -20.01
N ALA A 114 3.91 -10.65 -21.17
CA ALA A 114 5.07 -10.78 -22.06
C ALA A 114 6.38 -10.25 -21.47
N VAL A 115 6.32 -9.32 -20.51
CA VAL A 115 7.46 -8.56 -19.99
C VAL A 115 7.58 -8.60 -18.46
N GLY A 116 6.50 -8.83 -17.73
CA GLY A 116 6.49 -8.92 -16.27
C GLY A 116 5.10 -9.20 -15.68
N ALA A 117 5.07 -10.02 -14.64
CA ALA A 117 3.87 -10.42 -13.91
C ALA A 117 3.51 -9.44 -12.76
N CYS A 118 2.48 -9.77 -11.99
CA CYS A 118 1.95 -8.97 -10.87
C CYS A 118 3.03 -8.41 -9.92
N ALA A 119 3.99 -9.25 -9.50
CA ALA A 119 5.06 -8.85 -8.61
C ALA A 119 6.00 -7.77 -9.21
N SER A 120 6.24 -7.81 -10.52
CA SER A 120 7.03 -6.78 -11.20
C SER A 120 6.29 -5.45 -11.22
N THR A 121 4.97 -5.47 -11.39
CA THR A 121 4.10 -4.29 -11.31
C THR A 121 4.09 -3.70 -9.90
N SER A 122 3.91 -4.52 -8.87
CA SER A 122 3.96 -4.10 -7.46
C SER A 122 5.31 -3.46 -7.10
N LEU A 123 6.42 -4.06 -7.53
CA LEU A 123 7.76 -3.48 -7.39
C LEU A 123 7.89 -2.15 -8.13
N TRP A 124 7.38 -2.04 -9.35
CA TRP A 124 7.43 -0.79 -10.11
C TRP A 124 6.67 0.34 -9.42
N ILE A 125 5.43 0.08 -8.98
CA ILE A 125 4.60 1.06 -8.22
C ILE A 125 5.34 1.49 -6.95
N THR A 126 5.92 0.52 -6.24
CA THR A 126 6.69 0.75 -5.02
C THR A 126 7.90 1.65 -5.29
N LEU A 127 8.67 1.40 -6.36
CA LEU A 127 9.80 2.23 -6.73
C LEU A 127 9.39 3.65 -7.12
N GLN A 128 8.24 3.84 -7.79
CA GLN A 128 7.74 5.18 -8.08
C GLN A 128 7.50 5.99 -6.81
N ALA A 129 6.90 5.37 -5.79
CA ALA A 129 6.67 5.99 -4.49
C ALA A 129 7.98 6.35 -3.75
N LEU A 130 8.95 5.43 -3.78
CA LEU A 130 10.20 5.56 -3.03
C LEU A 130 11.27 6.41 -3.74
N LYS A 131 11.13 6.64 -5.04
CA LYS A 131 12.13 7.33 -5.88
C LYS A 131 12.65 8.62 -5.23
N GLY A 132 11.76 9.51 -4.83
CA GLY A 132 12.14 10.80 -4.23
C GLY A 132 12.58 10.69 -2.76
N PHE A 133 12.16 9.64 -2.06
CA PHE A 133 12.44 9.48 -0.62
C PHE A 133 13.82 8.83 -0.36
N PHE A 134 14.20 7.86 -1.20
CA PHE A 134 15.44 7.10 -1.10
C PHE A 134 16.44 7.34 -2.24
N ASP A 135 16.15 8.28 -3.15
CA ASP A 135 17.00 8.63 -4.29
C ASP A 135 17.29 7.44 -5.22
N LEU A 136 16.22 6.73 -5.60
CA LEU A 136 16.30 5.53 -6.41
C LEU A 136 16.29 5.84 -7.91
N ASN A 137 16.91 4.95 -8.70
CA ASN A 137 16.80 4.99 -10.15
C ASN A 137 15.41 4.57 -10.62
N SER A 138 14.91 5.21 -11.67
CA SER A 138 13.71 4.72 -12.36
C SER A 138 14.05 3.49 -13.17
N LEU A 139 13.27 2.42 -12.98
CA LEU A 139 13.39 1.17 -13.72
C LEU A 139 12.08 0.88 -14.45
N SER A 140 12.19 0.29 -15.64
CA SER A 140 11.09 -0.28 -16.39
C SER A 140 10.72 -1.67 -15.84
N LEU A 141 9.51 -2.16 -16.17
CA LEU A 141 9.10 -3.53 -15.81
C LEU A 141 10.08 -4.59 -16.31
N TYR A 142 10.59 -4.43 -17.55
CA TYR A 142 11.58 -5.33 -18.12
C TYR A 142 12.86 -5.39 -17.28
N GLU A 143 13.40 -4.23 -16.88
CA GLU A 143 14.60 -4.16 -16.05
C GLU A 143 14.37 -4.75 -14.66
N ILE A 144 13.17 -4.55 -14.10
CA ILE A 144 12.76 -5.16 -12.83
C ILE A 144 12.79 -6.67 -12.96
N THR A 145 12.04 -7.24 -13.90
CA THR A 145 11.97 -8.70 -14.11
C THR A 145 13.34 -9.29 -14.41
N LYS A 146 14.13 -8.64 -15.27
CA LYS A 146 15.49 -9.08 -15.61
C LYS A 146 16.36 -9.16 -14.35
N ARG A 147 16.42 -8.10 -13.55
CA ARG A 147 17.24 -8.04 -12.32
C ARG A 147 16.76 -9.02 -11.25
N SER A 148 15.45 -9.20 -11.12
CA SER A 148 14.88 -10.16 -10.17
C SER A 148 15.30 -11.60 -10.46
N ASN A 149 15.57 -11.93 -11.73
CA ASN A 149 15.94 -13.28 -12.18
C ASN A 149 17.45 -13.51 -12.28
N GLU A 150 18.29 -12.48 -12.16
CA GLU A 150 19.75 -12.57 -12.37
C GLU A 150 20.47 -13.61 -11.49
N TYR A 151 19.92 -13.96 -10.32
CA TYR A 151 20.59 -14.81 -9.32
C TYR A 151 19.80 -16.05 -8.89
N VAL A 152 18.59 -16.29 -9.43
CA VAL A 152 17.64 -17.26 -8.85
C VAL A 152 17.20 -18.38 -9.81
N GLU A 153 17.31 -18.24 -11.14
CA GLU A 153 16.69 -19.21 -12.07
C GLU A 153 17.67 -20.05 -12.91
N GLU A 154 17.28 -21.31 -13.12
CA GLU A 154 17.95 -22.28 -14.01
C GLU A 154 17.46 -22.19 -15.48
N TYR A 155 16.44 -21.37 -15.77
CA TYR A 155 15.78 -21.26 -17.08
C TYR A 155 15.81 -19.85 -17.67
N ARG A 156 15.27 -19.67 -18.89
CA ARG A 156 15.19 -18.36 -19.56
C ARG A 156 14.23 -17.41 -18.84
N ASN A 157 14.68 -16.18 -18.61
CA ASN A 157 13.93 -15.13 -17.90
C ASN A 157 12.63 -14.64 -18.60
N PHE A 158 12.43 -14.96 -19.88
CA PHE A 158 11.29 -14.48 -20.67
C PHE A 158 10.72 -15.58 -21.59
N PRO A 159 9.39 -15.70 -21.70
CA PRO A 159 8.34 -14.99 -20.93
C PRO A 159 8.38 -15.33 -19.43
N SER A 160 7.98 -14.39 -18.57
CA SER A 160 8.02 -14.57 -17.11
C SER A 160 6.70 -15.13 -16.59
N ASN A 161 6.77 -16.18 -15.77
CA ASN A 161 5.61 -16.80 -15.10
C ASN A 161 5.20 -16.08 -13.80
N GLY A 162 5.86 -14.99 -13.42
CA GLY A 162 5.79 -14.50 -12.05
C GLY A 162 7.16 -14.09 -11.51
N LEU A 163 7.17 -13.35 -10.40
CA LEU A 163 8.30 -13.37 -9.48
C LEU A 163 7.87 -14.08 -8.20
N THR A 164 8.70 -15.00 -7.74
CA THR A 164 8.59 -15.62 -6.42
C THR A 164 8.81 -14.58 -5.33
N PHE A 165 8.34 -14.89 -4.11
CA PHE A 165 8.60 -14.07 -2.93
C PHE A 165 10.11 -13.76 -2.77
N ARG A 166 10.98 -14.76 -2.94
CA ARG A 166 12.44 -14.59 -2.84
C ARG A 166 13.01 -13.68 -3.92
N GLN A 167 12.51 -13.74 -5.16
CA GLN A 167 12.95 -12.86 -6.25
C GLN A 167 12.56 -11.40 -5.97
N VAL A 168 11.38 -11.14 -5.41
CA VAL A 168 10.96 -9.80 -5.00
C VAL A 168 11.90 -9.23 -3.94
N LEU A 169 12.22 -10.02 -2.91
CA LEU A 169 13.15 -9.61 -1.85
C LEU A 169 14.57 -9.37 -2.38
N THR A 170 15.05 -10.26 -3.26
CA THR A 170 16.38 -10.14 -3.90
C THR A 170 16.45 -8.89 -4.77
N PHE A 171 15.37 -8.58 -5.47
CA PHE A 171 15.26 -7.35 -6.25
C PHE A 171 15.36 -6.10 -5.39
N LEU A 172 14.64 -6.03 -4.25
CA LEU A 172 14.74 -4.89 -3.34
C LEU A 172 16.20 -4.66 -2.90
N LYS A 173 16.92 -5.73 -2.57
CA LYS A 173 18.35 -5.66 -2.25
C LYS A 173 19.21 -5.18 -3.41
N SER A 174 18.93 -5.63 -4.64
CA SER A 174 19.71 -5.23 -5.82
C SER A 174 19.60 -3.74 -6.16
N VAL A 175 18.53 -3.06 -5.71
CA VAL A 175 18.33 -1.62 -5.88
C VAL A 175 18.76 -0.79 -4.66
N GLY A 176 19.45 -1.40 -3.69
CA GLY A 176 19.99 -0.71 -2.51
C GLY A 176 18.99 -0.51 -1.37
N LEU A 177 17.83 -1.18 -1.45
CA LEU A 177 16.86 -1.26 -0.37
C LEU A 177 17.12 -2.49 0.51
N ASP A 178 16.52 -2.50 1.69
CA ASP A 178 16.31 -3.67 2.52
C ASP A 178 14.81 -3.78 2.81
N TYR A 179 14.40 -4.69 3.69
CA TYR A 179 12.98 -4.88 3.99
C TYR A 179 12.72 -5.42 5.38
N ASP A 180 11.56 -5.05 5.93
CA ASP A 180 10.89 -5.79 7.01
C ASP A 180 9.79 -6.68 6.41
N ILE A 181 9.55 -7.84 7.03
CA ILE A 181 8.51 -8.79 6.63
C ILE A 181 7.61 -9.08 7.83
N ILE A 182 6.31 -8.97 7.61
CA ILE A 182 5.29 -9.49 8.53
C ILE A 182 4.68 -10.73 7.88
N ASN A 183 4.89 -11.89 8.49
CA ASN A 183 4.35 -13.17 8.03
C ASN A 183 2.97 -13.39 8.65
N LEU A 184 1.92 -12.98 7.94
CA LEU A 184 0.54 -13.06 8.42
C LEU A 184 0.05 -14.50 8.45
N ASP A 185 0.48 -15.34 7.50
CA ASP A 185 0.06 -16.74 7.45
C ASP A 185 0.56 -17.53 8.67
N ALA A 186 1.84 -17.35 9.05
CA ALA A 186 2.38 -17.96 10.25
C ALA A 186 1.64 -17.53 11.53
N LEU A 187 1.29 -16.23 11.64
CA LEU A 187 0.54 -15.70 12.78
C LEU A 187 -0.89 -16.25 12.84
N THR A 188 -1.52 -16.52 11.70
CA THR A 188 -2.88 -17.10 11.66
C THR A 188 -2.91 -18.61 11.93
N ASN A 189 -1.82 -19.33 11.64
CA ASN A 189 -1.77 -20.79 11.72
C ASN A 189 -1.12 -21.31 13.01
N ASN A 190 -0.33 -20.50 13.72
CA ASN A 190 0.28 -20.88 15.01
C ASN A 190 -0.71 -20.63 16.16
N THR A 191 -1.32 -21.69 16.68
CA THR A 191 -2.23 -21.66 17.84
C THR A 191 -1.54 -21.46 19.20
N HIS A 192 -0.22 -21.20 19.21
CA HIS A 192 0.60 -21.11 20.42
C HIS A 192 1.35 -19.78 20.63
N ASP A 193 1.23 -18.80 19.73
CA ASP A 193 1.87 -17.49 19.86
C ASP A 193 0.87 -16.37 20.23
N GLN A 194 1.40 -15.28 20.80
CA GLN A 194 0.71 -14.14 21.44
C GLN A 194 -0.27 -13.31 20.56
N TYR A 195 -0.71 -13.83 19.42
CA TYR A 195 -1.63 -13.19 18.46
C TYR A 195 -2.87 -14.06 18.16
N SER A 196 -3.36 -14.77 19.17
CA SER A 196 -4.43 -15.78 19.03
C SER A 196 -5.83 -15.22 18.72
N ASP A 197 -6.02 -13.90 18.75
CA ASP A 197 -7.27 -13.22 18.43
C ASP A 197 -7.16 -12.48 17.09
N SER A 198 -8.17 -12.65 16.22
CA SER A 198 -8.36 -11.86 14.99
C SER A 198 -8.19 -10.35 15.20
N THR A 199 -8.53 -9.87 16.40
CA THR A 199 -8.38 -8.47 16.79
C THR A 199 -6.92 -8.01 16.84
N ASP A 200 -6.01 -8.85 17.33
CA ASP A 200 -4.59 -8.51 17.44
C ASP A 200 -3.90 -8.49 16.07
N LEU A 201 -4.23 -9.47 15.21
CA LEU A 201 -3.79 -9.49 13.82
C LEU A 201 -4.24 -8.22 13.08
N LYS A 202 -5.52 -7.86 13.23
CA LYS A 202 -6.05 -6.60 12.68
C LYS A 202 -5.25 -5.41 13.19
N ASN A 203 -5.05 -5.30 14.50
CA ASN A 203 -4.32 -4.18 15.10
C ASN A 203 -2.87 -4.09 14.57
N LEU A 204 -2.17 -5.21 14.41
CA LEU A 204 -0.84 -5.26 13.81
C LEU A 204 -0.86 -4.73 12.37
N ILE A 205 -1.75 -5.23 11.52
CA ILE A 205 -1.86 -4.80 10.12
C ILE A 205 -2.13 -3.31 10.03
N LEU A 206 -3.16 -2.82 10.72
CA LEU A 206 -3.60 -1.42 10.62
C LEU A 206 -2.57 -0.46 11.23
N THR A 207 -1.92 -0.85 12.33
CA THR A 207 -0.84 -0.06 12.94
C THR A 207 0.36 0.02 12.00
N THR A 208 0.73 -1.09 11.35
CA THR A 208 1.80 -1.12 10.34
C THR A 208 1.49 -0.19 9.18
N VAL A 209 0.28 -0.26 8.63
CA VAL A 209 -0.15 0.63 7.54
C VAL A 209 -0.04 2.09 7.96
N LYS A 210 -0.56 2.46 9.13
CA LYS A 210 -0.45 3.85 9.63
C LYS A 210 1.01 4.25 9.85
N ALA A 211 1.82 3.39 10.44
CA ALA A 211 3.20 3.69 10.81
C ALA A 211 4.06 4.10 9.62
N PHE A 212 3.88 3.45 8.46
CA PHE A 212 4.67 3.68 7.26
C PHE A 212 4.02 4.66 6.27
N LEU A 213 2.69 4.65 6.13
CA LEU A 213 2.01 5.52 5.15
C LEU A 213 1.74 6.94 5.70
N LYS A 214 1.55 7.12 7.03
CA LYS A 214 1.12 8.42 7.56
C LYS A 214 2.19 9.50 7.42
N TYR A 215 3.46 9.22 7.71
CA TYR A 215 4.50 10.26 7.69
C TYR A 215 5.66 9.94 6.75
N ALA A 216 6.04 8.67 6.60
CA ALA A 216 7.13 8.30 5.71
C ALA A 216 6.71 8.22 4.24
N ASN A 217 5.42 7.98 3.94
CA ASN A 217 4.93 7.64 2.60
C ASN A 217 5.66 6.43 2.01
N ILE A 218 5.91 5.41 2.84
CA ILE A 218 6.50 4.15 2.41
C ILE A 218 5.35 3.20 2.02
N PRO A 219 5.30 2.72 0.77
CA PRO A 219 4.28 1.76 0.34
C PRO A 219 4.52 0.39 0.99
N ILE A 220 3.48 -0.43 1.10
CA ILE A 220 3.58 -1.80 1.60
C ILE A 220 3.17 -2.76 0.49
N ILE A 221 4.04 -3.71 0.16
CA ILE A 221 3.72 -4.77 -0.80
C ILE A 221 3.04 -5.90 -0.02
N VAL A 222 1.87 -6.33 -0.46
CA VAL A 222 1.13 -7.45 0.13
C VAL A 222 1.14 -8.62 -0.83
N PHE A 223 1.53 -9.77 -0.33
CA PHE A 223 1.33 -11.06 -0.99
C PHE A 223 0.06 -11.69 -0.44
N TYR A 224 -0.80 -12.18 -1.32
CA TYR A 224 -2.07 -12.79 -0.92
C TYR A 224 -2.43 -13.98 -1.80
N LYS A 225 -3.27 -14.87 -1.26
CA LYS A 225 -3.96 -15.92 -2.03
C LYS A 225 -5.33 -15.40 -2.44
N ASP A 226 -5.67 -15.55 -3.70
CA ASP A 226 -6.99 -15.23 -4.24
C ASP A 226 -7.90 -16.46 -4.13
N PHE A 227 -9.07 -16.29 -3.51
CA PHE A 227 -10.09 -17.34 -3.40
C PHE A 227 -11.25 -17.14 -4.37
N GLY A 228 -11.15 -16.15 -5.26
CA GLY A 228 -12.16 -15.83 -6.25
C GLY A 228 -13.30 -14.97 -5.69
N PRO A 229 -14.45 -14.95 -6.40
CA PRO A 229 -15.63 -14.18 -6.00
C PRO A 229 -16.17 -14.58 -4.62
N GLU A 230 -16.73 -13.62 -3.89
CA GLU A 230 -17.30 -13.84 -2.55
C GLU A 230 -18.37 -14.94 -2.52
N ASP A 231 -19.22 -15.04 -3.55
CA ASP A 231 -20.27 -16.07 -3.63
C ASP A 231 -19.66 -17.48 -3.73
N GLU A 232 -18.65 -17.67 -4.58
CA GLU A 232 -17.95 -18.95 -4.74
C GLU A 232 -17.19 -19.37 -3.47
N PHE A 233 -16.58 -18.40 -2.78
CA PHE A 233 -15.91 -18.65 -1.51
C PHE A 233 -16.89 -19.06 -0.41
N ASN A 234 -18.05 -18.41 -0.32
CA ASN A 234 -19.08 -18.77 0.66
C ASN A 234 -19.59 -20.19 0.43
N ASP A 235 -19.83 -20.58 -0.82
CA ASP A 235 -20.21 -21.94 -1.18
C ASP A 235 -19.11 -22.95 -0.80
N TYR A 236 -17.84 -22.61 -1.04
CA TYR A 236 -16.69 -23.42 -0.64
C TYR A 236 -16.64 -23.64 0.89
N ILE A 237 -16.81 -22.60 1.69
CA ILE A 237 -16.81 -22.70 3.16
C ILE A 237 -18.01 -23.51 3.68
N ILE A 238 -19.19 -23.35 3.08
CA ILE A 238 -20.38 -24.15 3.42
C ILE A 238 -20.11 -25.63 3.14
N ASN A 239 -19.53 -25.95 1.99
CA ASN A 239 -19.17 -27.32 1.63
C ASN A 239 -18.14 -27.90 2.60
N LEU A 240 -17.09 -27.15 2.98
CA LEU A 240 -16.12 -27.59 3.97
C LEU A 240 -16.73 -27.93 5.33
N LYS A 241 -17.62 -27.06 5.85
CA LYS A 241 -18.32 -27.31 7.12
C LYS A 241 -19.26 -28.51 7.06
N THR A 242 -19.78 -28.81 5.87
CA THR A 242 -20.65 -29.97 5.63
C THR A 242 -19.81 -31.25 5.48
N GLU A 243 -18.61 -31.16 4.90
CA GLU A 243 -17.64 -32.26 4.74
C GLU A 243 -16.86 -32.57 6.02
N GLU A 244 -16.72 -31.65 6.97
CA GLU A 244 -16.21 -31.93 8.32
C GLU A 244 -17.07 -32.96 9.08
N ALA A 245 -18.29 -33.26 8.61
CA ALA A 245 -19.10 -34.38 9.08
C ALA A 245 -18.64 -35.76 8.54
N ASN A 246 -17.71 -35.80 7.57
CA ASN A 246 -17.16 -37.04 6.97
C ASN A 246 -15.62 -36.95 6.86
N LYS A 247 -14.94 -36.96 8.01
CA LYS A 247 -13.46 -37.10 8.09
C LYS A 247 -12.99 -38.42 7.47
N LEU A 248 -12.09 -38.33 6.47
CA LEU A 248 -10.91 -39.21 6.23
C LEU A 248 -10.41 -39.29 4.76
N LYS A 249 -10.88 -38.45 3.82
CA LYS A 249 -10.34 -38.43 2.44
C LYS A 249 -9.71 -37.11 1.97
N THR A 250 -9.85 -36.03 2.75
CA THR A 250 -9.69 -34.67 2.24
C THR A 250 -8.31 -34.05 2.43
N GLU A 251 -7.42 -34.59 3.27
CA GLU A 251 -6.11 -33.95 3.53
C GLU A 251 -5.15 -33.96 2.31
N GLU A 252 -5.22 -34.98 1.45
CA GLU A 252 -4.45 -35.03 0.20
C GLU A 252 -5.08 -34.20 -0.94
N GLU A 253 -6.40 -33.99 -0.93
CA GLU A 253 -7.08 -33.14 -1.92
C GLU A 253 -7.00 -31.65 -1.56
N LEU A 254 -6.96 -31.33 -0.25
CA LEU A 254 -6.78 -29.98 0.30
C LEU A 254 -5.37 -29.42 0.07
N SER A 255 -4.33 -30.27 0.05
CA SER A 255 -2.97 -29.83 -0.33
C SER A 255 -2.85 -29.63 -1.84
N LYS A 256 -3.42 -30.52 -2.65
CA LYS A 256 -3.39 -30.43 -4.13
C LYS A 256 -4.21 -29.26 -4.69
N LYS A 257 -5.30 -28.84 -4.05
CA LYS A 257 -6.03 -27.61 -4.43
C LYS A 257 -5.34 -26.33 -3.94
N ASN A 258 -4.56 -26.38 -2.86
CA ASN A 258 -3.82 -25.23 -2.33
C ASN A 258 -2.57 -24.87 -3.15
N ASP A 259 -1.99 -25.84 -3.86
CA ASP A 259 -0.78 -25.64 -4.68
C ASP A 259 -1.05 -24.93 -6.03
N ASN A 260 -2.31 -24.87 -6.49
CA ASN A 260 -2.67 -24.26 -7.78
C ASN A 260 -2.88 -22.73 -7.74
N TYR A 261 -2.98 -22.12 -6.56
CA TYR A 261 -3.15 -20.66 -6.44
C TYR A 261 -1.79 -20.01 -6.18
N GLY A 262 -1.15 -19.53 -7.26
CA GLY A 262 0.04 -18.70 -7.16
C GLY A 262 -0.21 -17.46 -6.29
N LEU A 263 0.77 -17.09 -5.46
CA LEU A 263 0.67 -15.88 -4.64
C LEU A 263 0.59 -14.64 -5.55
N HIS A 264 -0.51 -13.90 -5.45
CA HIS A 264 -0.67 -12.61 -6.09
C HIS A 264 -0.05 -11.50 -5.24
N THR A 265 0.18 -10.33 -5.85
CA THR A 265 0.77 -9.18 -5.16
C THR A 265 0.02 -7.90 -5.48
N ALA A 266 -0.17 -7.07 -4.45
CA ALA A 266 -0.70 -5.72 -4.58
C ALA A 266 0.12 -4.75 -3.71
N VAL A 267 -0.13 -3.45 -3.89
CA VAL A 267 0.51 -2.39 -3.08
C VAL A 267 -0.54 -1.65 -2.29
N ILE A 268 -0.44 -1.65 -0.95
CA ILE A 268 -1.24 -0.76 -0.10
C ILE A 268 -0.78 0.67 -0.35
N SER A 269 -1.71 1.47 -0.88
CA SER A 269 -1.51 2.82 -1.37
C SER A 269 -2.25 3.88 -0.56
N GLY A 270 -3.10 3.48 0.38
CA GLY A 270 -3.86 4.41 1.22
C GLY A 270 -4.75 3.72 2.22
N TYR A 271 -5.45 4.51 3.02
CA TYR A 271 -6.41 4.06 4.01
C TYR A 271 -7.47 5.13 4.31
N LYS A 272 -8.66 4.71 4.76
CA LYS A 272 -9.71 5.57 5.32
C LYS A 272 -9.70 5.44 6.84
N TYR A 273 -9.96 6.52 7.56
CA TYR A 273 -10.00 6.52 9.02
C TYR A 273 -11.11 7.40 9.57
N ASP A 274 -11.62 7.02 10.75
CA ASP A 274 -12.64 7.75 11.48
C ASP A 274 -12.05 8.94 12.27
N LYS A 275 -12.93 9.69 12.96
CA LYS A 275 -12.54 10.81 13.83
C LYS A 275 -11.59 10.42 14.97
N ASN A 276 -11.55 9.14 15.34
CA ASN A 276 -10.68 8.61 16.38
C ASN A 276 -9.35 8.09 15.80
N GLU A 277 -9.10 8.27 14.50
CA GLU A 277 -7.99 7.69 13.75
C GLU A 277 -7.94 6.14 13.73
N ASN A 278 -9.08 5.49 13.83
CA ASN A 278 -9.20 4.05 13.56
C ASN A 278 -9.35 3.84 12.06
N VAL A 279 -8.60 2.89 11.50
CA VAL A 279 -8.66 2.59 10.07
C VAL A 279 -9.90 1.76 9.78
N THR A 280 -10.71 2.20 8.81
CA THR A 280 -11.98 1.57 8.43
C THR A 280 -11.93 0.95 7.03
N GLU A 281 -11.02 1.41 6.16
CA GLU A 281 -10.77 0.83 4.84
C GLU A 281 -9.27 0.92 4.49
N LEU A 282 -8.77 -0.05 3.73
CA LEU A 282 -7.49 0.02 3.04
C LEU A 282 -7.71 0.24 1.54
N TYR A 283 -6.78 0.94 0.90
CA TYR A 283 -6.77 1.15 -0.54
C TYR A 283 -5.54 0.52 -1.17
N VAL A 284 -5.75 -0.34 -2.16
CA VAL A 284 -4.67 -1.07 -2.84
C VAL A 284 -4.62 -0.75 -4.33
N HIS A 285 -3.41 -0.77 -4.87
CA HIS A 285 -3.19 -0.89 -6.30
C HIS A 285 -2.97 -2.35 -6.62
N ASP A 286 -3.91 -2.91 -7.36
CA ASP A 286 -3.90 -4.30 -7.80
C ASP A 286 -3.85 -4.33 -9.32
N ASP A 287 -2.93 -5.09 -9.91
CA ASP A 287 -2.69 -5.05 -11.35
C ASP A 287 -3.80 -5.76 -12.16
N SER A 288 -4.60 -6.61 -11.52
CA SER A 288 -5.74 -7.31 -12.10
C SER A 288 -7.03 -6.49 -12.01
N LEU A 289 -7.24 -5.74 -10.92
CA LEU A 289 -8.47 -4.97 -10.70
C LEU A 289 -8.35 -3.48 -11.03
N GLY A 290 -7.19 -2.87 -10.75
CA GLY A 290 -6.94 -1.45 -10.96
C GLY A 290 -6.38 -0.68 -9.75
N PRO A 291 -6.27 0.65 -9.90
CA PRO A 291 -5.80 1.52 -8.83
C PRO A 291 -6.89 1.82 -7.80
N TYR A 292 -6.47 2.01 -6.55
CA TYR A 292 -7.31 2.42 -5.42
C TYR A 292 -8.54 1.52 -5.16
N CYS A 293 -8.41 0.21 -5.39
CA CYS A 293 -9.39 -0.79 -5.00
C CYS A 293 -9.49 -0.85 -3.46
N ARG A 294 -10.68 -1.19 -2.95
CA ARG A 294 -11.01 -0.99 -1.53
C ARG A 294 -11.06 -2.32 -0.80
N ILE A 295 -10.49 -2.37 0.39
CA ILE A 295 -10.64 -3.47 1.33
C ILE A 295 -11.30 -2.89 2.57
N GLU A 296 -12.49 -3.39 2.89
CA GLU A 296 -13.18 -3.00 4.12
C GLU A 296 -12.59 -3.75 5.30
N VAL A 297 -12.44 -3.04 6.42
CA VAL A 297 -11.92 -3.62 7.67
C VAL A 297 -13.11 -4.16 8.46
N GLU A 298 -13.37 -5.46 8.30
CA GLU A 298 -14.42 -6.22 9.00
C GLU A 298 -13.81 -7.27 9.93
N GLU A 299 -14.49 -7.63 11.02
CA GLU A 299 -14.06 -8.72 11.91
C GLU A 299 -14.77 -10.04 11.57
N PRO A 300 -14.05 -11.19 11.55
CA PRO A 300 -12.61 -11.33 11.73
C PRO A 300 -11.80 -10.84 10.51
N PHE A 301 -10.73 -10.08 10.73
CA PHE A 301 -9.94 -9.49 9.62
C PHE A 301 -8.88 -10.43 9.00
N THR A 302 -9.16 -11.74 9.01
CA THR A 302 -8.27 -12.80 8.48
C THR A 302 -8.38 -12.93 6.96
N PHE A 303 -9.55 -12.66 6.40
CA PHE A 303 -9.79 -12.61 4.96
C PHE A 303 -10.19 -11.20 4.56
N TRP A 304 -9.70 -10.75 3.41
CA TRP A 304 -9.90 -9.39 2.90
C TRP A 304 -10.87 -9.42 1.74
N LYS A 305 -11.94 -8.63 1.84
CA LYS A 305 -12.89 -8.43 0.75
C LYS A 305 -12.43 -7.27 -0.12
N LEU A 306 -11.79 -7.58 -1.24
CA LEU A 306 -11.33 -6.59 -2.20
C LEU A 306 -12.47 -6.22 -3.15
N LYS A 307 -13.06 -5.04 -2.92
CA LYS A 307 -14.18 -4.52 -3.69
C LYS A 307 -13.72 -3.69 -4.89
N SER A 308 -14.19 -4.08 -6.06
CA SER A 308 -14.18 -3.30 -7.30
C SER A 308 -15.60 -2.79 -7.62
N LYS A 309 -15.77 -2.03 -8.69
CA LYS A 309 -17.10 -1.58 -9.16
C LYS A 309 -18.00 -2.73 -9.60
N SER A 310 -17.42 -3.84 -10.06
CA SER A 310 -18.13 -4.94 -10.73
C SER A 310 -18.10 -6.26 -9.97
N SER A 311 -17.21 -6.41 -8.98
CA SER A 311 -16.99 -7.67 -8.27
C SER A 311 -16.35 -7.44 -6.90
N THR A 312 -16.57 -8.40 -5.99
CA THR A 312 -15.85 -8.53 -4.73
C THR A 312 -15.05 -9.82 -4.77
N LEU A 313 -13.74 -9.72 -4.57
CA LEU A 313 -12.85 -10.88 -4.43
C LEU A 313 -12.53 -11.12 -2.96
N VAL A 314 -12.41 -12.38 -2.56
CA VAL A 314 -11.99 -12.76 -1.22
C VAL A 314 -10.53 -13.18 -1.25
N LEU A 315 -9.71 -12.51 -0.46
CA LEU A 315 -8.26 -12.71 -0.42
C LEU A 315 -7.81 -13.17 0.97
N LYS A 316 -6.84 -14.08 1.05
CA LYS A 316 -6.09 -14.33 2.29
C LYS A 316 -4.73 -13.64 2.21
N PRO A 317 -4.47 -12.58 2.98
CA PRO A 317 -3.14 -11.96 3.03
C PRO A 317 -2.13 -12.93 3.67
N MET A 318 -0.96 -13.05 3.08
CA MET A 318 0.08 -14.01 3.47
C MET A 318 1.30 -13.30 4.05
N PHE A 319 1.80 -12.28 3.33
CA PHE A 319 2.97 -11.51 3.75
C PHE A 319 2.76 -10.02 3.49
N MET A 320 3.20 -9.18 4.41
CA MET A 320 3.43 -7.75 4.17
C MET A 320 4.93 -7.50 4.11
N VAL A 321 5.41 -6.91 3.01
CA VAL A 321 6.80 -6.53 2.81
C VAL A 321 6.89 -5.02 2.83
N ILE A 322 7.68 -4.49 3.76
CA ILE A 322 7.92 -3.07 3.92
C ILE A 322 9.33 -2.75 3.39
N PRO A 323 9.45 -2.15 2.19
CA PRO A 323 10.73 -1.76 1.63
C PRO A 323 11.33 -0.56 2.36
N LEU A 324 12.54 -0.72 2.85
CA LEU A 324 13.26 0.26 3.65
C LEU A 324 14.60 0.60 2.99
N TYR A 325 15.15 1.77 3.31
CA TYR A 325 16.52 2.09 2.93
C TYR A 325 17.49 1.23 3.73
N SER A 326 18.54 0.71 3.08
CA SER A 326 19.52 -0.20 3.69
C SER A 326 20.29 0.32 4.91
N LYS A 327 20.21 1.64 5.21
CA LYS A 327 20.76 2.21 6.45
C LYS A 327 19.77 2.22 7.63
N ILE A 328 18.51 1.88 7.40
CA ILE A 328 17.52 1.67 8.47
C ILE A 328 17.77 0.26 9.00
N ARG A 329 18.23 0.17 10.25
CA ARG A 329 18.66 -1.10 10.85
C ARG A 329 17.74 -1.55 11.98
N LEU A 330 17.00 -0.61 12.58
CA LEU A 330 16.06 -0.93 13.63
C LEU A 330 14.79 -1.52 13.03
N GLN A 331 14.60 -2.81 13.24
CA GLN A 331 13.49 -3.60 12.69
C GLN A 331 12.15 -3.19 13.33
N TYR A 332 11.10 -3.16 12.52
CA TYR A 332 9.77 -2.73 12.97
C TYR A 332 9.15 -3.64 14.03
N ASN A 333 9.39 -4.96 13.99
CA ASN A 333 8.87 -5.87 15.02
C ASN A 333 9.33 -5.48 16.43
N ILE A 334 10.61 -5.12 16.59
CA ILE A 334 11.17 -4.66 17.88
C ILE A 334 10.46 -3.38 18.35
N VAL A 335 10.22 -2.44 17.42
CA VAL A 335 9.52 -1.19 17.70
C VAL A 335 8.06 -1.45 18.08
N TYR A 336 7.39 -2.35 17.36
CA TYR A 336 6.00 -2.71 17.57
C TYR A 336 5.80 -3.43 18.92
N ASP A 337 6.66 -4.37 19.27
CA ASP A 337 6.63 -5.05 20.57
C ASP A 337 6.83 -4.04 21.71
N SER A 338 7.75 -3.08 21.54
CA SER A 338 7.92 -2.01 22.51
C SER A 338 6.70 -1.10 22.60
N PHE A 339 6.07 -0.78 21.47
CA PHE A 339 4.82 -0.03 21.44
C PHE A 339 3.72 -0.77 22.20
N LEU A 340 3.56 -2.09 22.02
CA LEU A 340 2.59 -2.89 22.76
C LEU A 340 2.88 -2.84 24.27
N HIS A 341 4.11 -3.10 24.69
CA HIS A 341 4.51 -3.02 26.10
C HIS A 341 4.24 -1.65 26.72
N GLN A 342 4.59 -0.57 26.02
CA GLN A 342 4.37 0.80 26.51
C GLN A 342 2.90 1.21 26.47
N SER A 343 2.12 0.67 25.54
CA SER A 343 0.68 0.94 25.48
C SER A 343 -0.08 0.25 26.61
N ALA A 344 0.42 -0.88 27.10
CA ALA A 344 -0.12 -1.61 28.24
C ALA A 344 0.23 -0.97 29.60
N ILE A 345 1.34 -0.23 29.67
CA ILE A 345 1.83 0.40 30.90
C ILE A 345 1.50 1.90 30.88
N LEU A 346 0.76 2.38 31.88
CA LEU A 346 0.53 3.83 32.02
C LEU A 346 1.88 4.55 32.26
N PRO A 347 2.17 5.67 31.59
CA PRO A 347 3.40 6.42 31.80
C PRO A 347 3.57 6.84 33.28
N PRO A 348 4.77 6.72 33.88
CA PRO A 348 5.00 7.20 35.25
C PRO A 348 4.73 8.71 35.36
N GLY A 349 4.01 9.13 36.41
CA GLY A 349 3.77 10.55 36.71
C GLY A 349 2.52 11.18 36.07
N THR A 350 1.71 10.43 35.32
CA THR A 350 0.42 10.94 34.81
C THR A 350 -0.68 10.82 35.88
N ASN A 351 -1.22 11.96 36.34
CA ASN A 351 -2.40 11.99 37.20
C ASN A 351 -3.67 11.55 36.43
N PHE A 352 -4.37 10.57 37.00
CA PHE A 352 -5.50 9.82 36.45
C PHE A 352 -6.77 10.67 36.20
N SER A 353 -6.90 11.28 35.03
CA SER A 353 -8.24 11.62 34.50
C SER A 353 -8.38 11.55 32.97
N GLN A 354 -7.28 11.35 32.22
CA GLN A 354 -7.32 11.36 30.75
C GLN A 354 -6.64 10.11 30.17
N LYS A 355 -7.42 9.15 29.67
CA LYS A 355 -6.93 8.02 28.87
C LYS A 355 -6.57 8.50 27.46
N GLY A 356 -5.31 8.86 27.23
CA GLY A 356 -4.78 9.23 25.93
C GLY A 356 -4.63 8.07 24.93
N LYS A 357 -4.20 8.37 23.71
CA LYS A 357 -3.97 7.43 22.60
C LYS A 357 -2.49 7.39 22.21
N TRP A 358 -1.96 6.19 22.05
CA TRP A 358 -0.63 5.98 21.49
C TRP A 358 -0.65 5.92 19.96
N ASN A 359 0.37 6.50 19.34
CA ASN A 359 0.66 6.41 17.91
C ASN A 359 2.12 6.02 17.72
N VAL A 360 2.38 5.00 16.91
CA VAL A 360 3.72 4.63 16.45
C VAL A 360 3.86 4.95 14.97
N TYR A 361 4.95 5.61 14.58
CA TYR A 361 5.21 5.90 13.18
C TYR A 361 6.67 6.12 12.85
N PHE A 362 6.99 5.87 11.59
CA PHE A 362 8.30 6.12 11.01
C PHE A 362 8.32 7.45 10.27
N THR A 363 9.42 8.19 10.38
CA THR A 363 9.58 9.48 9.68
C THR A 363 11.05 9.85 9.49
N THR A 364 11.29 11.00 8.87
CA THR A 364 12.63 11.62 8.80
C THR A 364 12.73 12.75 9.82
N VAL A 365 13.95 13.07 10.25
CA VAL A 365 14.20 14.24 11.11
C VAL A 365 13.63 15.53 10.51
N GLN A 366 13.71 15.73 9.20
CA GLN A 366 13.19 16.93 8.54
C GLN A 366 11.67 17.04 8.70
N LYS A 367 10.96 15.94 8.41
CA LYS A 367 9.50 15.88 8.58
C LYS A 367 9.09 15.98 10.04
N TYR A 368 9.84 15.37 10.96
CA TYR A 368 9.57 15.47 12.40
C TYR A 368 9.73 16.89 12.93
N LYS A 369 10.83 17.58 12.58
CA LYS A 369 11.03 18.98 12.95
C LYS A 369 9.99 19.91 12.33
N ALA A 370 9.61 19.67 11.07
CA ALA A 370 8.51 20.39 10.43
C ALA A 370 7.16 20.14 11.13
N ASP A 371 6.90 18.92 11.61
CA ASP A 371 5.71 18.60 12.41
C ASP A 371 5.69 19.41 13.71
N ILE A 372 6.79 19.45 14.47
CA ILE A 372 6.91 20.25 15.71
C ILE A 372 6.59 21.74 15.48
N ILE A 373 7.08 22.32 14.37
CA ILE A 373 6.86 23.73 14.03
C ILE A 373 5.38 24.00 13.71
N ASN A 374 4.70 23.06 13.06
CA ASN A 374 3.33 23.26 12.57
C ASN A 374 2.24 22.79 13.56
N GLN A 375 2.62 22.16 14.67
CA GLN A 375 1.68 21.78 15.71
C GLN A 375 1.14 22.99 16.47
N SER A 376 -0.08 22.87 16.98
CA SER A 376 -0.70 23.89 17.83
C SER A 376 -0.14 23.91 19.25
N GLN A 377 0.29 22.75 19.75
CA GLN A 377 0.99 22.59 21.02
C GLN A 377 2.46 22.35 20.71
N HIS A 378 3.33 23.04 21.45
CA HIS A 378 4.75 22.97 21.22
C HIS A 378 5.46 22.31 22.41
N PRO A 379 6.60 21.67 22.16
CA PRO A 379 7.45 21.17 23.23
C PRO A 379 7.89 22.28 24.21
N GLU A 380 8.23 21.93 25.45
CA GLU A 380 8.75 22.93 26.41
C GLU A 380 10.04 23.58 25.88
N ASN A 381 10.89 22.76 25.26
CA ASN A 381 12.23 23.13 24.78
C ASN A 381 12.32 23.13 23.24
N VAL A 382 11.36 23.76 22.55
CA VAL A 382 11.26 23.75 21.08
C VAL A 382 12.58 24.08 20.38
N VAL A 383 13.24 25.16 20.79
CA VAL A 383 14.47 25.65 20.14
C VAL A 383 15.60 24.63 20.28
N GLU A 384 15.73 24.03 21.45
CA GLU A 384 16.73 22.99 21.70
C GLU A 384 16.47 21.78 20.81
N ILE A 385 15.22 21.29 20.75
CA ILE A 385 14.85 20.13 19.94
C ILE A 385 15.07 20.40 18.44
N LEU A 386 14.69 21.58 17.95
CA LEU A 386 14.84 21.95 16.54
C LEU A 386 16.31 22.11 16.14
N THR A 387 17.19 22.52 17.05
CA THR A 387 18.62 22.70 16.79
C THR A 387 19.46 21.45 17.09
N LYS A 388 18.94 20.50 17.87
CA LYS A 388 19.63 19.25 18.21
C LYS A 388 19.98 18.42 16.95
N PRO A 389 21.22 17.93 16.82
CA PRO A 389 21.58 16.92 15.83
C PRO A 389 20.81 15.62 16.09
N MET A 390 20.15 15.07 15.06
CA MET A 390 19.37 13.84 15.16
C MET A 390 19.64 12.95 13.94
N PRO A 391 19.51 11.62 14.06
CA PRO A 391 19.64 10.71 12.93
C PRO A 391 18.61 11.01 11.86
N ARG A 392 18.95 10.73 10.59
CA ARG A 392 18.07 11.03 9.44
C ARG A 392 16.70 10.36 9.57
N PHE A 393 16.66 9.14 10.10
CA PHE A 393 15.47 8.30 10.20
C PHE A 393 15.11 8.08 11.66
N LEU A 394 13.83 8.26 11.99
CA LEU A 394 13.33 8.22 13.35
C LEU A 394 12.10 7.34 13.44
N TRP A 395 12.07 6.51 14.48
CA TRP A 395 10.85 5.91 15.00
C TRP A 395 10.31 6.78 16.13
N ILE A 396 9.02 7.11 16.07
CA ILE A 396 8.35 7.95 17.05
C ILE A 396 7.23 7.15 17.71
N LEU A 397 7.28 7.03 19.03
CA LEU A 397 6.15 6.62 19.86
C LEU A 397 5.59 7.87 20.53
N ARG A 398 4.46 8.35 20.01
CA ARG A 398 3.77 9.56 20.46
C ARG A 398 2.57 9.20 21.31
N TYR A 399 2.46 9.81 22.49
CA TYR A 399 1.27 9.75 23.32
C TYR A 399 0.48 11.06 23.20
N CYS A 400 -0.80 10.95 22.83
CA CYS A 400 -1.71 12.08 22.69
C CYS A 400 -2.76 12.07 23.81
N GLY A 401 -3.08 13.24 24.38
CA GLY A 401 -4.15 13.39 25.37
C GLY A 401 -5.55 13.32 24.75
N ASN A 402 -6.60 13.43 25.58
CA ASN A 402 -8.00 13.39 25.11
C ASN A 402 -8.35 14.51 24.13
N ASN A 403 -7.66 15.64 24.23
CA ASN A 403 -7.85 16.79 23.34
C ASN A 403 -7.23 16.56 21.95
N GLY A 404 -6.61 15.39 21.70
CA GLY A 404 -5.94 15.02 20.46
C GLY A 404 -4.52 15.56 20.31
N GLY A 405 -4.13 16.52 21.14
CA GLY A 405 -2.78 17.08 21.16
C GLY A 405 -1.73 16.13 21.74
N PRO A 406 -0.47 16.20 21.27
CA PRO A 406 0.61 15.40 21.82
C PRO A 406 0.96 15.84 23.25
N LEU A 407 1.29 14.86 24.09
CA LEU A 407 1.78 15.08 25.46
C LEU A 407 3.26 14.74 25.57
N PHE A 408 3.69 13.64 24.93
CA PHE A 408 5.11 13.35 24.78
C PHE A 408 5.41 12.46 23.56
N ASP A 409 6.64 12.56 23.08
CA ASP A 409 7.23 11.64 22.10
C ASP A 409 8.44 10.93 22.69
N ARG A 410 8.56 9.62 22.44
CA ARG A 410 9.80 8.87 22.57
C ARG A 410 10.38 8.63 21.19
N LEU A 411 11.60 9.13 20.99
CA LEU A 411 12.33 9.04 19.73
C LEU A 411 13.31 7.89 19.81
N TYR A 412 13.38 7.12 18.73
CA TYR A 412 14.34 6.04 18.56
C TYR A 412 15.09 6.24 17.23
N ASP A 413 16.39 6.00 17.24
CA ASP A 413 17.23 6.07 16.05
C ASP A 413 16.91 4.89 15.11
N GLY A 414 16.32 5.17 13.95
CA GLY A 414 16.01 4.14 12.96
C GLY A 414 17.25 3.50 12.32
N THR A 415 18.43 4.12 12.46
CA THR A 415 19.71 3.66 11.91
C THR A 415 20.57 2.87 12.90
N ALA A 416 20.15 2.85 14.17
CA ALA A 416 20.79 2.06 15.22
C ALA A 416 20.39 0.59 15.12
N ILE A 417 21.27 -0.27 15.64
CA ILE A 417 20.99 -1.71 15.81
C ILE A 417 20.31 -1.94 17.17
N GLU A 418 20.76 -1.21 18.19
CA GLU A 418 20.23 -1.32 19.54
C GLU A 418 18.97 -0.48 19.71
N PHE A 419 17.92 -1.10 20.26
CA PHE A 419 16.69 -0.41 20.61
C PHE A 419 16.88 0.37 21.90
N SER A 420 17.14 1.66 21.78
CA SER A 420 17.28 2.59 22.91
C SER A 420 16.57 3.90 22.62
N VAL A 421 16.02 4.51 23.68
CA VAL A 421 15.40 5.84 23.58
C VAL A 421 16.50 6.85 23.31
N PHE A 422 16.45 7.48 22.15
CA PHE A 422 17.36 8.54 21.75
C PHE A 422 17.03 9.87 22.45
N GLU A 423 15.74 10.19 22.56
CA GLU A 423 15.26 11.43 23.16
C GLU A 423 13.81 11.27 23.65
N THR A 424 13.44 12.00 24.69
CA THR A 424 12.04 12.17 25.09
C THR A 424 11.64 13.64 24.99
N VAL A 425 10.63 13.93 24.18
CA VAL A 425 10.11 15.28 23.98
C VAL A 425 8.80 15.43 24.75
N LEU A 426 8.71 16.43 25.63
CA LEU A 426 7.49 16.74 26.40
C LEU A 426 6.81 17.99 25.83
N TYR A 427 5.48 17.97 25.76
CA TYR A 427 4.64 19.05 25.24
C TYR A 427 3.84 19.72 26.38
N ILE A 428 3.64 21.04 26.28
CA ILE A 428 2.84 21.85 27.23
C ILE A 428 1.44 22.13 26.67
#